data_AF-A0A2E6KW14-F1
#
_entry.id   AF-A0A2E6KW14-F1
#
_cell.length_a   1.000
_cell.length_b   1.000
_cell.length_c   1.000
_cell.angle_alpha   90.00
_cell.angle_beta   90.00
_cell.angle_gamma   90.00
#
_symmetry.space_group_name_H-M   'P 1'
#
loop_
_entity.id
_entity.type
_entity.pdbx_description
1 polymer ?
#
loop_
_entity_poly.entity_id
_entity_poly.type
_entity_poly.pdbx_seq_one_letter_code
_entity_poly.pdbx_strand_id
1 'polypeptide(L)'
;MKWSIGDNPERFSVVMSNEGESMSLSSLSSDGNEVAAPKIQISSDDFPGRLVVVTEGTPKFAHVARVGDDWWIHLDGRAHLVRGHEKGSTKGQESGSGLTAPMPGTIQEVLVSEGQRVREGQTLMVMEAMKMEHKIQAPRGGEVSLIHFEEGDRVDMGSVLIELAD
;
A
#
# COMPACT_ATOMS: atom_id res chain seq x y z
N MET A 1 11.13 -3.25 -3.54
CA MET A 1 10.41 -2.34 -2.61
C MET A 1 11.44 -1.53 -1.83
N LYS A 2 11.19 -0.25 -1.54
CA LYS A 2 12.04 0.57 -0.66
C LYS A 2 11.36 0.72 0.70
N TRP A 3 12.11 0.98 1.75
CA TRP A 3 11.61 1.06 3.13
C TRP A 3 12.27 2.22 3.88
N SER A 4 11.60 2.78 4.86
CA SER A 4 12.20 3.68 5.88
C SER A 4 11.89 3.20 7.28
N ILE A 5 12.72 3.58 8.24
CA ILE A 5 12.58 3.23 9.65
C ILE A 5 12.26 4.50 10.44
N GLY A 6 11.09 4.54 11.09
CA GLY A 6 10.57 5.74 11.75
C GLY A 6 10.51 6.93 10.78
N ASP A 7 10.98 8.09 11.25
CA ASP A 7 11.07 9.33 10.46
C ASP A 7 12.40 9.48 9.70
N ASN A 8 13.25 8.44 9.66
CA ASN A 8 14.52 8.50 8.94
C ASN A 8 14.27 8.64 7.42
N PRO A 9 14.81 9.68 6.75
CA PRO A 9 14.64 9.86 5.31
C PRO A 9 15.37 8.80 4.45
N GLU A 10 16.33 8.10 5.02
CA GLU A 10 17.13 7.05 4.38
C GLU A 10 16.26 5.91 3.84
N ARG A 11 16.54 5.48 2.61
CA ARG A 11 15.77 4.46 1.91
C ARG A 11 16.52 3.14 1.83
N PHE A 12 16.00 2.14 2.51
CA PHE A 12 16.53 0.80 2.48
C PHE A 12 15.86 -0.03 1.39
N SER A 13 16.63 -0.83 0.67
CA SER A 13 16.10 -1.91 -0.16
C SER A 13 16.80 -3.21 0.20
N VAL A 14 16.01 -4.28 0.31
CA VAL A 14 16.51 -5.61 0.62
C VAL A 14 16.16 -6.58 -0.50
N VAL A 15 17.05 -7.51 -0.75
CA VAL A 15 16.76 -8.71 -1.53
C VAL A 15 16.72 -9.88 -0.54
N MET A 16 15.64 -10.64 -0.60
CA MET A 16 15.43 -11.83 0.22
C MET A 16 15.48 -13.06 -0.71
N SER A 17 16.10 -14.14 -0.26
CA SER A 17 16.02 -15.46 -0.89
C SER A 17 15.18 -16.39 -0.02
N ASN A 18 14.27 -17.15 -0.64
CA ASN A 18 13.45 -18.11 0.08
C ASN A 18 14.07 -19.51 -0.01
N GLU A 19 14.19 -20.18 1.14
CA GLU A 19 14.57 -21.59 1.27
C GLU A 19 13.51 -22.28 2.15
N GLY A 20 12.53 -22.91 1.49
CA GLY A 20 11.39 -23.52 2.19
C GLY A 20 10.52 -22.47 2.89
N GLU A 21 10.28 -22.67 4.19
CA GLU A 21 9.50 -21.76 5.06
C GLU A 21 10.35 -20.60 5.63
N SER A 22 11.62 -20.54 5.25
CA SER A 22 12.55 -19.53 5.72
C SER A 22 12.94 -18.57 4.61
N MET A 23 13.15 -17.31 4.97
CA MET A 23 13.68 -16.25 4.13
C MET A 23 15.04 -15.81 4.67
N SER A 24 16.00 -15.55 3.80
CA SER A 24 17.34 -15.08 4.18
C SER A 24 17.69 -13.80 3.44
N LEU A 25 18.38 -12.88 4.13
CA LEU A 25 18.89 -11.64 3.52
C LEU A 25 20.06 -11.93 2.60
N SER A 26 19.87 -11.66 1.30
CA SER A 26 20.90 -11.82 0.29
C SER A 26 21.63 -10.51 0.00
N SER A 27 20.93 -9.37 0.00
CA SER A 27 21.57 -8.05 -0.11
C SER A 27 20.77 -6.94 0.58
N LEU A 28 21.49 -5.90 1.00
CA LEU A 28 20.95 -4.69 1.60
C LEU A 28 21.57 -3.47 0.91
N SER A 29 20.75 -2.49 0.57
CA SER A 29 21.21 -1.20 0.05
C SER A 29 20.56 -0.07 0.83
N SER A 30 21.31 1.01 1.05
CA SER A 30 20.84 2.28 1.60
C SER A 30 21.02 3.38 0.56
N ASP A 31 19.93 4.09 0.26
CA ASP A 31 19.86 5.16 -0.76
C ASP A 31 20.45 4.76 -2.13
N GLY A 32 20.38 3.48 -2.46
CA GLY A 32 20.91 2.90 -3.70
C GLY A 32 22.37 2.46 -3.63
N ASN A 33 23.07 2.71 -2.53
CA ASN A 33 24.41 2.20 -2.28
C ASN A 33 24.33 0.86 -1.55
N GLU A 34 25.07 -0.14 -2.03
CA GLU A 34 25.18 -1.41 -1.34
C GLU A 34 25.88 -1.22 0.02
N VAL A 35 25.32 -1.80 1.07
CA VAL A 35 25.86 -1.75 2.43
C VAL A 35 26.03 -3.17 2.95
N ALA A 36 26.88 -3.33 3.96
CA ALA A 36 27.10 -4.63 4.58
C ALA A 36 25.78 -5.24 5.07
N ALA A 37 25.36 -6.34 4.46
CA ALA A 37 24.15 -7.05 4.85
C ALA A 37 24.45 -7.98 6.04
N PRO A 38 23.78 -7.82 7.19
CA PRO A 38 23.89 -8.79 8.27
C PRO A 38 23.33 -10.16 7.84
N LYS A 39 23.86 -11.24 8.42
CA LYS A 39 23.26 -12.57 8.25
C LYS A 39 21.97 -12.62 9.04
N ILE A 40 20.85 -12.47 8.32
CA ILE A 40 19.50 -12.52 8.87
C ILE A 40 18.76 -13.65 8.18
N GLN A 41 18.13 -14.49 8.98
CA GLN A 41 17.18 -15.48 8.53
C GLN A 41 15.86 -15.26 9.29
N ILE A 42 14.73 -15.33 8.58
CA ILE A 42 13.40 -15.08 9.11
C ILE A 42 12.52 -16.26 8.72
N SER A 43 11.77 -16.82 9.65
CA SER A 43 10.76 -17.83 9.36
C SER A 43 9.45 -17.51 10.07
N SER A 44 8.36 -18.06 9.57
CA SER A 44 7.09 -18.06 10.29
C SER A 44 7.19 -18.87 11.58
N ASP A 45 6.34 -18.53 12.53
CA ASP A 45 6.08 -19.30 13.74
C ASP A 45 4.58 -19.69 13.77
N ASP A 46 4.21 -20.64 14.62
CA ASP A 46 2.82 -21.12 14.72
C ASP A 46 1.86 -20.05 15.26
N PHE A 47 2.39 -18.94 15.81
CA PHE A 47 1.61 -17.85 16.36
C PHE A 47 1.45 -16.72 15.33
N PRO A 48 0.20 -16.37 14.95
CA PRO A 48 -0.07 -15.27 14.02
C PRO A 48 0.58 -13.96 14.49
N GLY A 49 1.23 -13.26 13.56
CA GLY A 49 1.93 -12.02 13.85
C GLY A 49 3.23 -12.21 14.65
N ARG A 50 3.74 -13.43 14.80
CA ARG A 50 5.08 -13.69 15.36
C ARG A 50 5.98 -14.33 14.31
N LEU A 51 7.21 -13.85 14.24
CA LEU A 51 8.26 -14.36 13.37
C LEU A 51 9.44 -14.83 14.22
N VAL A 52 10.13 -15.87 13.76
CA VAL A 52 11.45 -16.22 14.27
C VAL A 52 12.48 -15.49 13.43
N VAL A 53 13.34 -14.71 14.07
CA VAL A 53 14.43 -13.96 13.45
C VAL A 53 15.74 -14.48 14.01
N VAL A 54 16.60 -15.01 13.15
CA VAL A 54 17.95 -15.46 13.49
C VAL A 54 18.94 -14.42 13.02
N THR A 55 19.58 -13.74 13.96
CA THR A 55 20.73 -12.86 13.73
C THR A 55 21.95 -13.50 14.37
N GLU A 56 23.06 -13.62 13.64
CA GLU A 56 24.33 -14.17 14.19
C GLU A 56 24.18 -15.58 14.81
N GLY A 57 23.21 -16.36 14.32
CA GLY A 57 22.96 -17.72 14.80
C GLY A 57 22.09 -17.84 16.06
N THR A 58 21.64 -16.73 16.64
CA THR A 58 20.73 -16.76 17.80
C THR A 58 19.29 -16.48 17.36
N PRO A 59 18.35 -17.42 17.56
CA PRO A 59 16.93 -17.19 17.27
C PRO A 59 16.30 -16.25 18.29
N LYS A 60 15.48 -15.32 17.79
CA LYS A 60 14.72 -14.34 18.56
C LYS A 60 13.30 -14.28 18.01
N PHE A 61 12.35 -13.86 18.83
CA PHE A 61 10.99 -13.63 18.38
C PHE A 61 10.77 -12.15 18.05
N ALA A 62 10.25 -11.89 16.85
CA ALA A 62 9.71 -10.59 16.48
C ALA A 62 8.18 -10.66 16.47
N HIS A 63 7.50 -9.67 17.04
CA HIS A 63 6.06 -9.51 16.87
C HIS A 63 5.79 -8.43 15.84
N VAL A 64 4.90 -8.70 14.90
CA VAL A 64 4.69 -7.89 13.71
C VAL A 64 3.20 -7.63 13.53
N ALA A 65 2.85 -6.35 13.40
CA ALA A 65 1.52 -5.91 13.03
C ALA A 65 1.60 -4.92 11.86
N ARG A 66 0.60 -4.93 10.97
CA ARG A 66 0.52 -4.02 9.83
C ARG A 66 -0.75 -3.18 9.93
N VAL A 67 -0.62 -1.87 9.75
CA VAL A 67 -1.74 -0.92 9.61
C VAL A 67 -1.45 -0.04 8.39
N GLY A 68 -2.22 -0.21 7.31
CA GLY A 68 -1.89 0.44 6.02
C GLY A 68 -0.51 0.01 5.52
N ASP A 69 0.38 0.98 5.26
CA ASP A 69 1.77 0.73 4.82
C ASP A 69 2.80 0.70 5.96
N ASP A 70 2.31 0.86 7.18
CA ASP A 70 3.12 0.91 8.39
C ASP A 70 3.18 -0.48 9.03
N TRP A 71 4.40 -1.00 9.14
CA TRP A 71 4.74 -2.22 9.83
C TRP A 71 5.32 -1.88 11.21
N TRP A 72 4.67 -2.37 12.25
CA TRP A 72 5.13 -2.29 13.62
C TRP A 72 5.84 -3.58 13.97
N ILE A 73 7.15 -3.51 14.20
CA ILE A 73 8.00 -4.67 14.48
C ILE A 73 8.57 -4.53 15.89
N HIS A 74 8.16 -5.39 16.80
CA HIS A 74 8.70 -5.48 18.15
C HIS A 74 9.78 -6.56 18.20
N LEU A 75 11.03 -6.16 18.43
CA LEU A 75 12.19 -7.05 18.53
C LEU A 75 13.16 -6.51 19.58
N ASP A 76 13.77 -7.38 20.39
CA ASP A 76 14.73 -7.01 21.45
C ASP A 76 14.24 -5.90 22.40
N GLY A 77 12.95 -5.94 22.74
CA GLY A 77 12.32 -4.96 23.64
C GLY A 77 12.12 -3.57 23.04
N ARG A 78 12.32 -3.40 21.72
CA ARG A 78 12.10 -2.15 21.00
C ARG A 78 11.01 -2.31 19.94
N ALA A 79 10.23 -1.24 19.75
CA ALA A 79 9.28 -1.13 18.67
C ALA A 79 9.90 -0.33 17.52
N HIS A 80 9.94 -0.94 16.35
CA HIS A 80 10.41 -0.34 15.11
C HIS A 80 9.23 -0.13 14.17
N LEU A 81 9.00 1.13 13.78
CA LEU A 81 8.08 1.46 12.69
C LEU A 81 8.83 1.35 11.37
N VAL A 82 8.37 0.49 10.47
CA VAL A 82 8.93 0.31 9.13
C VAL A 82 7.85 0.64 8.11
N ARG A 83 8.11 1.63 7.25
CA ARG A 83 7.16 2.08 6.24
C ARG A 83 7.58 1.59 4.86
N GLY A 84 6.67 0.94 4.14
CA GLY A 84 6.87 0.53 2.76
C GLY A 84 6.76 1.72 1.79
N HIS A 85 7.68 1.78 0.83
CA HIS A 85 7.70 2.74 -0.29
C HIS A 85 7.78 1.93 -1.59
N GLU A 86 6.65 1.68 -2.24
CA GLU A 86 6.61 0.98 -3.52
C GLU A 86 7.19 1.86 -4.64
N LYS A 87 7.96 1.28 -5.57
CA LYS A 87 8.30 1.94 -6.83
C LYS A 87 7.03 1.93 -7.68
N GLY A 88 6.24 2.99 -7.53
CA GLY A 88 4.86 3.10 -7.99
C GLY A 88 4.05 4.02 -7.07
N SER A 89 4.45 4.09 -5.79
CA SER A 89 4.10 5.20 -4.90
C SER A 89 5.02 6.38 -5.24
N THR A 90 4.60 7.16 -6.24
CA THR A 90 5.13 8.51 -6.44
C THR A 90 5.01 9.28 -5.13
N LYS A 91 6.11 9.87 -4.67
CA LYS A 91 6.05 11.00 -3.73
C LYS A 91 4.95 11.94 -4.24
N GLY A 92 3.90 12.13 -3.45
CA GLY A 92 2.93 13.21 -3.57
C GLY A 92 2.72 13.73 -4.99
N GLN A 93 2.10 12.93 -5.84
CA GLN A 93 0.94 13.51 -6.50
C GLN A 93 -0.19 13.37 -5.50
N GLU A 94 -0.67 14.49 -4.96
CA GLU A 94 -2.02 14.57 -4.45
C GLU A 94 -2.99 14.35 -5.62
N SER A 95 -3.09 13.12 -6.09
CA SER A 95 -4.01 12.73 -7.16
C SER A 95 -4.36 11.25 -6.98
N GLY A 96 -5.56 10.96 -6.43
CA GLY A 96 -6.37 9.89 -7.00
C GLY A 96 -6.65 8.59 -6.23
N SER A 97 -6.15 8.35 -5.00
CA SER A 97 -6.42 7.06 -4.33
C SER A 97 -7.87 6.84 -3.85
N GLY A 98 -8.80 7.77 -4.12
CA GLY A 98 -10.24 7.58 -3.89
C GLY A 98 -11.04 7.27 -5.15
N LEU A 99 -10.44 7.34 -6.34
CA LEU A 99 -11.16 7.38 -7.62
C LEU A 99 -10.79 6.24 -8.56
N THR A 100 -10.18 5.18 -8.05
CA THR A 100 -9.94 3.93 -8.77
C THR A 100 -10.90 2.85 -8.27
N ALA A 101 -11.27 1.90 -9.13
CA ALA A 101 -12.10 0.77 -8.77
C ALA A 101 -11.41 -0.12 -7.72
N PRO A 102 -11.96 -0.27 -6.49
CA PRO A 102 -11.33 -1.08 -5.43
C PRO A 102 -11.45 -2.59 -5.69
N MET A 103 -12.38 -3.00 -6.56
CA MET A 103 -12.67 -4.38 -6.91
C MET A 103 -13.36 -4.40 -8.28
N PRO A 104 -13.34 -5.54 -9.01
CA PRO A 104 -14.06 -5.65 -10.26
C PRO A 104 -15.58 -5.51 -10.03
N GLY A 105 -16.24 -4.73 -10.87
CA GLY A 105 -17.65 -4.35 -10.67
C GLY A 105 -18.31 -3.79 -11.92
N THR A 106 -19.51 -3.26 -11.75
CA THR A 106 -20.28 -2.55 -12.79
C THR A 106 -20.65 -1.16 -12.28
N ILE A 107 -20.50 -0.12 -13.09
CA ILE A 107 -20.95 1.23 -12.71
C ILE A 107 -22.48 1.23 -12.70
N GLN A 108 -23.06 1.56 -11.56
CA GLN A 108 -24.50 1.61 -11.36
C GLN A 108 -25.05 3.01 -11.60
N GLU A 109 -24.33 4.05 -11.16
CA GLU A 109 -24.73 5.45 -11.38
C GLU A 109 -23.50 6.35 -11.40
N VAL A 110 -23.52 7.38 -12.25
CA VAL A 110 -22.56 8.50 -12.24
C VAL A 110 -23.29 9.75 -11.75
N LEU A 111 -22.85 10.33 -10.64
CA LEU A 111 -23.55 11.39 -9.91
C LEU A 111 -22.97 12.79 -10.16
N VAL A 112 -21.93 12.88 -10.99
CA VAL A 112 -21.25 14.13 -11.32
C VAL A 112 -20.98 14.24 -12.82
N SER A 113 -20.64 15.43 -13.28
CA SER A 113 -20.25 15.70 -14.66
C SER A 113 -18.86 16.31 -14.74
N GLU A 114 -18.20 16.17 -15.88
CA GLU A 114 -16.95 16.88 -16.16
C GLU A 114 -17.13 18.40 -16.07
N GLY A 115 -16.15 19.10 -15.51
CA GLY A 115 -16.19 20.51 -15.14
C GLY A 115 -16.93 20.82 -13.83
N GLN A 116 -17.52 19.82 -13.16
CA GLN A 116 -18.24 20.04 -11.90
C GLN A 116 -17.28 20.18 -10.71
N ARG A 117 -17.47 21.22 -9.89
CA ARG A 117 -16.78 21.33 -8.59
C ARG A 117 -17.41 20.42 -7.54
N VAL A 118 -16.57 19.70 -6.82
CA VAL A 118 -16.94 18.75 -5.77
C VAL A 118 -16.22 19.05 -4.47
N ARG A 119 -16.79 18.58 -3.35
CA ARG A 119 -16.20 18.70 -2.01
C ARG A 119 -15.63 17.36 -1.56
N GLU A 120 -14.68 17.39 -0.63
CA GLU A 120 -14.19 16.18 0.04
C GLU A 120 -15.36 15.36 0.62
N GLY A 121 -15.32 14.04 0.43
CA GLY A 121 -16.34 13.10 0.88
C GLY A 121 -17.63 13.10 0.03
N GLN A 122 -17.77 13.98 -0.96
CA GLN A 122 -18.92 13.96 -1.86
C GLN A 122 -18.91 12.69 -2.71
N THR A 123 -20.04 11.97 -2.75
CA THR A 123 -20.19 10.81 -3.63
C THR A 123 -20.20 11.26 -5.09
N LEU A 124 -19.37 10.62 -5.90
CA LEU A 124 -19.20 10.93 -7.32
C LEU A 124 -19.84 9.88 -8.22
N MET A 125 -19.79 8.60 -7.83
CA MET A 125 -20.41 7.51 -8.57
C MET A 125 -20.72 6.34 -7.62
N VAL A 126 -21.56 5.43 -8.07
CA VAL A 126 -21.90 4.18 -7.39
C VAL A 126 -21.54 3.00 -8.29
N MET A 127 -20.87 2.01 -7.71
CA MET A 127 -20.48 0.77 -8.39
C MET A 127 -21.14 -0.42 -7.69
N GLU A 128 -21.68 -1.37 -8.44
CA GLU A 128 -22.12 -2.65 -7.92
C GLU A 128 -20.99 -3.67 -8.05
N ALA A 129 -20.64 -4.32 -6.94
CA ALA A 129 -19.75 -5.46 -6.93
C ALA A 129 -20.17 -6.47 -5.86
N MET A 130 -20.08 -7.76 -6.17
CA MET A 130 -20.49 -8.83 -5.25
C MET A 130 -21.92 -8.66 -4.66
N LYS A 131 -22.87 -8.14 -5.47
CA LYS A 131 -24.26 -7.83 -5.06
C LYS A 131 -24.37 -6.73 -3.99
N MET A 132 -23.35 -5.90 -3.87
CA MET A 132 -23.31 -4.77 -2.96
C MET A 132 -22.95 -3.49 -3.71
N GLU A 133 -23.52 -2.38 -3.26
CA GLU A 133 -23.23 -1.06 -3.79
C GLU A 133 -22.03 -0.45 -3.05
N HIS A 134 -21.12 0.13 -3.82
CA HIS A 134 -19.91 0.79 -3.36
C HIS A 134 -19.88 2.22 -3.86
N LYS A 135 -19.87 3.16 -2.91
CA LYS A 135 -19.81 4.59 -3.21
C LYS A 135 -18.36 5.02 -3.43
N ILE A 136 -18.11 5.65 -4.57
CA ILE A 136 -16.82 6.29 -4.86
C ILE A 136 -16.94 7.75 -4.44
N GLN A 137 -16.13 8.15 -3.47
CA GLN A 137 -16.20 9.48 -2.87
C GLN A 137 -14.96 10.29 -3.20
N ALA A 138 -15.12 11.60 -3.35
CA ALA A 138 -14.02 12.52 -3.62
C ALA A 138 -13.03 12.51 -2.43
N PRO A 139 -11.75 12.19 -2.64
CA PRO A 139 -10.76 12.19 -1.56
C PRO A 139 -10.39 13.60 -1.09
N ARG A 140 -10.74 14.63 -1.87
CA ARG A 140 -10.56 16.06 -1.58
C ARG A 140 -11.54 16.89 -2.41
N GLY A 141 -11.62 18.19 -2.11
CA GLY A 141 -12.27 19.13 -3.03
C GLY A 141 -11.48 19.32 -4.33
N GLY A 142 -12.19 19.62 -5.41
CA GLY A 142 -11.59 19.81 -6.74
C GLY A 142 -12.64 19.96 -7.83
N GLU A 143 -12.20 20.03 -9.08
CA GLU A 143 -13.04 20.02 -10.27
C GLU A 143 -12.92 18.67 -10.99
N VAL A 144 -14.04 18.06 -11.37
CA VAL A 144 -14.05 16.79 -12.13
C VAL A 144 -13.47 17.05 -13.51
N SER A 145 -12.28 16.54 -13.80
CA SER A 145 -11.61 16.77 -15.07
C SER A 145 -12.01 15.75 -16.13
N LEU A 146 -12.23 14.49 -15.74
CA LEU A 146 -12.55 13.41 -16.66
C LEU A 146 -13.32 12.28 -15.95
N ILE A 147 -14.28 11.68 -16.64
CA ILE A 147 -15.01 10.47 -16.19
C ILE A 147 -14.76 9.36 -17.23
N HIS A 148 -14.18 8.24 -16.80
CA HIS A 148 -13.72 7.18 -17.71
C HIS A 148 -14.78 6.13 -18.06
N PHE A 149 -15.87 6.07 -17.30
CA PHE A 149 -16.89 5.03 -17.41
C PHE A 149 -18.29 5.59 -17.25
N GLU A 150 -19.24 5.03 -17.98
CA GLU A 150 -20.65 5.37 -17.94
C GLU A 150 -21.45 4.32 -17.15
N GLU A 151 -22.70 4.63 -16.84
CA GLU A 151 -23.63 3.69 -16.22
C GLU A 151 -23.77 2.41 -17.07
N GLY A 152 -23.64 1.26 -16.42
CA GLY A 152 -23.69 -0.07 -17.05
C GLY A 152 -22.32 -0.63 -17.44
N ASP A 153 -21.25 0.16 -17.44
CA ASP A 153 -19.93 -0.31 -17.81
C ASP A 153 -19.32 -1.27 -16.78
N ARG A 154 -18.61 -2.28 -17.27
CA ARG A 154 -17.80 -3.16 -16.42
C ARG A 154 -16.43 -2.57 -16.19
N VAL A 155 -15.99 -2.60 -14.94
CA VAL A 155 -14.69 -2.08 -14.51
C VAL A 155 -13.87 -3.15 -13.82
N ASP A 156 -12.60 -3.23 -14.17
CA ASP A 156 -11.62 -4.07 -13.51
C ASP A 156 -11.04 -3.39 -12.26
N MET A 157 -10.46 -4.19 -11.35
CA MET A 157 -9.76 -3.66 -10.18
C MET A 157 -8.61 -2.73 -10.62
N GLY A 158 -8.50 -1.59 -9.96
CA GLY A 158 -7.43 -0.61 -10.20
C GLY A 158 -7.67 0.32 -11.38
N SER A 159 -8.74 0.13 -12.16
CA SER A 159 -9.12 1.07 -13.23
C SER A 159 -9.42 2.45 -12.65
N VAL A 160 -8.87 3.49 -13.27
CA VAL A 160 -9.16 4.89 -12.92
C VAL A 160 -10.57 5.21 -13.37
N LEU A 161 -11.43 5.66 -12.45
CA LEU A 161 -12.83 5.95 -12.71
C LEU A 161 -13.05 7.43 -13.00
N ILE A 162 -12.47 8.31 -12.17
CA ILE A 162 -12.64 9.76 -12.24
C ILE A 162 -11.29 10.44 -11.97
N GLU A 163 -11.02 11.52 -12.68
CA GLU A 163 -9.90 12.42 -12.40
C GLU A 163 -10.42 13.75 -11.83
N LEU A 164 -9.66 14.31 -10.87
CA LEU A 164 -9.92 15.63 -10.31
C LEU A 164 -8.74 16.57 -10.59
N ALA A 165 -9.07 17.79 -11.01
CA ALA A 165 -8.19 18.94 -11.01
C ALA A 165 -8.35 19.77 -9.73
N ASP A 166 -7.41 20.68 -9.47
CA ASP A 166 -7.41 21.60 -8.33
C ASP A 166 -8.46 22.73 -8.45
#